data_AF-A0A8D5FHT9-F1
#
_entry.id   AF-A0A8D5FHT9-F1
#
_cell.length_a   1.000
_cell.length_b   1.000
_cell.length_c   1.000
_cell.angle_alpha   90.00
_cell.angle_beta   90.00
_cell.angle_gamma   90.00
#
_symmetry.space_group_name_H-M   'P 1'
#
loop_
_entity.id
_entity.type
_entity.pdbx_description
1 polymer ?
#
loop_
_entity_poly.entity_id
_entity_poly.type
_entity_poly.pdbx_seq_one_letter_code
_entity_poly.pdbx_strand_id
1 'polypeptide(L)'
;MVTLLNTLEPDLFAIAKNEFTFKEDELTLRTTEANFPFLNSNLIDPLTGSCIEGVLPSLILKVGHYSIGVMALVDTDVISDYMPERVKPADTRSTIYKYSHLLRQQGADLIFLLADFQIKDAPYLLTQKIVDFILINGRNIIVPFKGSDNYYELNDLGSVVSMLDITLMDNGNKFSWTNENKAISLAEFPEDHQVAALITSDLQQISGILNTVIGETLTPIDTRRNNVRSRENGFCNYIADTIRTFYRSDIALINGGGVRGNREYPAGSKLTRGDIHREIPFRNHVVNIEITGRQLLESLENGLSGISELKGRFPHVSGMTVQYNPKNPPGRRVVKVTVAGKPLDPEKSYTMATLDYLTGGGDGYSVLKNCKHLAKVRGGRLLWEYVRDRIVEQKTISPRTDGRMKIFINNKS
;
A
#
# COMPACT_ATOMS: atom_id res chain seq x y z
N MET A 1 -7.19 -12.87 -8.88
CA MET A 1 -7.40 -12.90 -7.42
C MET A 1 -8.72 -13.58 -7.10
N VAL A 2 -9.87 -12.98 -7.42
CA VAL A 2 -11.20 -13.52 -7.08
C VAL A 2 -11.38 -14.97 -7.53
N THR A 3 -10.98 -15.32 -8.75
CA THR A 3 -10.99 -16.70 -9.25
C THR A 3 -10.28 -17.70 -8.34
N LEU A 4 -9.10 -17.36 -7.82
CA LEU A 4 -8.33 -18.23 -6.91
C LEU A 4 -8.92 -18.24 -5.50
N LEU A 5 -9.48 -17.13 -5.04
CA LEU A 5 -10.16 -17.10 -3.73
C LEU A 5 -11.47 -17.90 -3.78
N ASN A 6 -12.18 -17.91 -4.91
CA ASN A 6 -13.38 -18.72 -5.08
C ASN A 6 -13.08 -20.22 -4.97
N THR A 7 -11.86 -20.69 -5.28
CA THR A 7 -11.49 -22.10 -5.05
C THR A 7 -11.14 -22.40 -3.59
N LEU A 8 -10.80 -21.38 -2.80
CA LEU A 8 -10.55 -21.52 -1.36
C LEU A 8 -11.83 -21.41 -0.52
N GLU A 9 -12.91 -20.88 -1.10
CA GLU A 9 -14.21 -20.69 -0.45
C GLU A 9 -14.12 -20.02 0.93
N PRO A 10 -13.45 -18.85 1.07
CA PRO A 10 -13.33 -18.21 2.37
C PRO A 10 -14.71 -17.77 2.89
N ASP A 11 -14.93 -17.88 4.19
CA ASP A 11 -16.20 -17.46 4.81
C ASP A 11 -16.46 -15.95 4.64
N LEU A 12 -15.40 -15.14 4.54
CA LEU A 12 -15.45 -13.71 4.26
C LEU A 12 -14.10 -13.16 3.79
N PHE A 13 -14.14 -12.00 3.15
CA PHE A 13 -12.97 -11.18 2.83
C PHE A 13 -13.09 -9.79 3.47
N ALA A 14 -12.20 -9.48 4.42
CA ALA A 14 -12.15 -8.16 5.03
C ALA A 14 -11.42 -7.17 4.11
N ILE A 15 -12.10 -6.10 3.70
CA ILE A 15 -11.50 -5.06 2.87
C ILE A 15 -10.47 -4.29 3.71
N ALA A 16 -9.25 -4.20 3.19
CA ALA A 16 -8.18 -3.34 3.66
C ALA A 16 -8.01 -2.15 2.69
N LYS A 17 -7.09 -1.24 3.00
CA LYS A 17 -6.87 -0.06 2.15
C LYS A 17 -6.36 -0.40 0.74
N ASN A 18 -5.67 -1.52 0.58
CA ASN A 18 -5.05 -1.90 -0.69
C ASN A 18 -6.08 -2.23 -1.77
N GLU A 19 -7.28 -2.64 -1.39
CA GLU A 19 -8.39 -2.91 -2.31
C GLU A 19 -8.83 -1.65 -3.06
N PHE A 20 -8.46 -0.45 -2.58
CA PHE A 20 -8.71 0.83 -3.26
C PHE A 20 -7.65 1.21 -4.30
N THR A 21 -6.69 0.31 -4.59
CA THR A 21 -5.66 0.54 -5.63
C THR A 21 -6.27 0.92 -6.98
N PHE A 22 -7.42 0.34 -7.33
CA PHE A 22 -8.15 0.61 -8.57
C PHE A 22 -9.51 1.28 -8.34
N LYS A 23 -9.69 1.94 -7.19
CA LYS A 23 -10.91 2.66 -6.80
C LYS A 23 -12.13 1.76 -6.59
N GLU A 24 -13.23 2.41 -6.21
CA GLU A 24 -14.46 1.79 -5.73
C GLU A 24 -15.20 0.98 -6.79
N ASP A 25 -15.16 1.39 -8.06
CA ASP A 25 -15.89 0.69 -9.13
C ASP A 25 -15.29 -0.69 -9.40
N GLU A 26 -13.95 -0.79 -9.42
CA GLU A 26 -13.28 -2.08 -9.56
C GLU A 26 -13.48 -2.95 -8.32
N LEU A 27 -13.46 -2.38 -7.12
CA LEU A 27 -13.80 -3.11 -5.90
C LEU A 27 -15.22 -3.68 -5.97
N THR A 28 -16.20 -2.85 -6.36
CA THR A 28 -17.60 -3.26 -6.56
C THR A 28 -17.69 -4.40 -7.56
N LEU A 29 -17.01 -4.28 -8.71
CA LEU A 29 -16.95 -5.36 -9.70
C LEU A 29 -16.40 -6.66 -9.08
N ARG A 30 -15.31 -6.61 -8.29
CA ARG A 30 -14.78 -7.80 -7.60
C ARG A 30 -15.77 -8.43 -6.63
N THR A 31 -16.59 -7.63 -5.95
CA THR A 31 -17.65 -8.19 -5.09
C THR A 31 -18.69 -8.98 -5.88
N THR A 32 -18.99 -8.58 -7.13
CA THR A 32 -19.95 -9.31 -7.99
C THR A 32 -19.38 -10.59 -8.59
N GLU A 33 -18.05 -10.71 -8.67
CA GLU A 33 -17.35 -11.90 -9.14
C GLU A 33 -17.11 -12.94 -8.02
N ALA A 34 -17.20 -12.52 -6.76
CA ALA A 34 -16.85 -13.34 -5.60
C ALA A 34 -18.02 -14.20 -5.13
N ASN A 35 -17.71 -15.46 -4.78
CA ASN A 35 -18.67 -16.39 -4.18
C ASN A 35 -18.72 -16.30 -2.65
N PHE A 36 -18.03 -15.31 -2.09
CA PHE A 36 -17.88 -15.07 -0.65
C PHE A 36 -18.10 -13.58 -0.34
N PRO A 37 -18.57 -13.24 0.87
CA PRO A 37 -18.91 -11.88 1.21
C PRO A 37 -17.67 -11.00 1.43
N PHE A 38 -17.70 -9.79 0.89
CA PHE A 38 -16.76 -8.72 1.24
C PHE A 38 -17.30 -7.96 2.46
N LEU A 39 -16.41 -7.59 3.38
CA LEU A 39 -16.77 -7.01 4.68
C LEU A 39 -16.01 -5.70 4.93
N ASN A 40 -16.74 -4.63 5.26
CA ASN A 40 -16.17 -3.42 5.86
C ASN A 40 -17.22 -2.64 6.64
N SER A 41 -16.88 -2.25 7.87
CA SER A 41 -17.79 -1.63 8.82
C SER A 41 -17.67 -0.12 8.91
N ASN A 42 -16.54 0.49 8.50
CA ASN A 42 -16.32 1.93 8.63
C ASN A 42 -16.21 2.69 7.31
N LEU A 43 -16.21 2.06 6.15
CA LEU A 43 -16.21 2.77 4.86
C LEU A 43 -17.63 3.09 4.44
N ILE A 44 -17.99 4.37 4.56
CA ILE A 44 -19.35 4.86 4.32
C ILE A 44 -19.36 5.73 3.07
N ASP A 45 -20.30 5.45 2.16
CA ASP A 45 -20.70 6.36 1.10
C ASP A 45 -21.57 7.48 1.70
N PRO A 46 -21.12 8.74 1.72
CA PRO A 46 -21.88 9.85 2.30
C PRO A 46 -23.22 10.12 1.59
N LEU A 47 -23.39 9.67 0.34
CA LEU A 47 -24.64 9.85 -0.41
C LEU A 47 -25.73 8.89 0.08
N THR A 48 -25.35 7.66 0.44
CA THR A 48 -26.29 6.61 0.86
C THR A 48 -26.31 6.37 2.37
N GLY A 49 -25.29 6.85 3.09
CA GLY A 49 -25.07 6.56 4.51
C GLY A 49 -24.72 5.10 4.80
N SER A 50 -24.43 4.31 3.76
CA SER A 50 -24.21 2.86 3.81
C SER A 50 -22.84 2.48 3.23
N CYS A 51 -22.48 1.20 3.31
CA CYS A 51 -21.27 0.68 2.65
C CYS A 51 -21.39 0.71 1.13
N ILE A 52 -20.26 0.52 0.45
CA ILE A 52 -20.20 0.32 -1.01
C ILE A 52 -21.07 -0.87 -1.41
N GLU A 53 -21.64 -0.83 -2.63
CA GLU A 53 -22.41 -1.93 -3.19
C GLU A 53 -21.62 -3.25 -3.16
N GLY A 54 -22.29 -4.33 -2.78
CA GLY A 54 -21.68 -5.65 -2.64
C GLY A 54 -20.80 -5.85 -1.39
N VAL A 55 -20.66 -4.83 -0.55
CA VAL A 55 -19.93 -4.91 0.73
C VAL A 55 -20.90 -4.96 1.90
N LEU A 56 -20.72 -5.95 2.77
CA LEU A 56 -21.48 -6.07 4.01
C LEU A 56 -20.86 -5.21 5.12
N PRO A 57 -21.68 -4.55 5.95
CA PRO A 57 -21.20 -3.77 7.09
C PRO A 57 -20.73 -4.62 8.27
N SER A 58 -21.30 -5.82 8.43
CA SER A 58 -20.97 -6.82 9.44
C SER A 58 -21.55 -8.17 9.00
N LEU A 59 -21.05 -9.28 9.54
CA LEU A 59 -21.51 -10.64 9.21
C LEU A 59 -21.65 -11.49 10.48
N ILE A 60 -22.61 -12.42 10.50
CA ILE A 60 -22.68 -13.48 11.52
C ILE A 60 -22.45 -14.83 10.84
N LEU A 61 -21.43 -15.54 11.28
CA LEU A 61 -21.13 -16.91 10.90
C LEU A 61 -21.75 -17.87 11.92
N LYS A 62 -22.33 -18.97 11.44
CA LYS A 62 -22.87 -20.04 12.30
C LYS A 62 -21.86 -21.17 12.39
N VAL A 63 -21.45 -21.51 13.61
CA VAL A 63 -20.49 -22.59 13.89
C VAL A 63 -21.13 -23.56 14.89
N GLY A 64 -21.74 -24.61 14.37
CA GLY A 64 -22.60 -25.49 15.18
C GLY A 64 -23.78 -24.72 15.78
N HIS A 65 -23.88 -24.72 17.11
CA HIS A 65 -24.91 -23.96 17.83
C HIS A 65 -24.49 -22.52 18.18
N TYR A 66 -23.22 -22.17 17.94
CA TYR A 66 -22.66 -20.86 18.25
C TYR A 66 -22.70 -19.92 17.04
N SER A 67 -22.66 -18.62 17.33
CA SER A 67 -22.69 -17.55 16.35
C SER A 67 -21.49 -16.63 16.54
N ILE A 68 -20.73 -16.40 15.47
CA ILE A 68 -19.57 -15.51 15.47
C ILE A 68 -19.92 -14.25 14.66
N GLY A 69 -20.00 -13.13 15.34
CA GLY A 69 -20.12 -11.82 14.70
C GLY A 69 -18.77 -11.30 14.25
N VAL A 70 -18.69 -10.77 13.03
CA VAL A 70 -17.46 -10.24 12.45
C VAL A 70 -17.70 -8.82 11.96
N MET A 71 -16.76 -7.93 12.29
CA MET A 71 -16.65 -6.58 11.76
C MET A 71 -15.23 -6.34 11.22
N ALA A 72 -15.08 -5.44 10.25
CA ALA A 72 -13.80 -5.15 9.61
C ALA A 72 -13.59 -3.64 9.46
N LEU A 73 -12.38 -3.13 9.72
CA LEU A 73 -12.07 -1.71 9.68
C LEU A 73 -10.86 -1.40 8.80
N VAL A 74 -10.89 -0.22 8.18
CA VAL A 74 -9.78 0.39 7.44
C VAL A 74 -9.29 1.66 8.12
N ASP A 75 -7.97 1.88 8.10
CA ASP A 75 -7.35 3.10 8.62
C ASP A 75 -7.71 4.35 7.78
N THR A 76 -7.74 5.51 8.43
CA THR A 76 -7.91 6.82 7.77
C THR A 76 -6.82 7.14 6.73
N ASP A 77 -5.65 6.52 6.84
CA ASP A 77 -4.56 6.56 5.86
C ASP A 77 -5.05 6.20 4.44
N VAL A 78 -6.15 5.45 4.27
CA VAL A 78 -6.74 5.16 2.94
C VAL A 78 -7.04 6.44 2.15
N ILE A 79 -7.40 7.53 2.84
CA ILE A 79 -7.69 8.82 2.22
C ILE A 79 -6.43 9.39 1.55
N SER A 80 -5.28 9.32 2.22
CA SER A 80 -4.02 9.82 1.66
C SER A 80 -3.35 8.82 0.73
N ASP A 81 -3.46 7.53 1.01
CA ASP A 81 -2.69 6.49 0.33
C ASP A 81 -3.40 6.00 -0.95
N TYR A 82 -4.73 6.08 -1.00
CA TYR A 82 -5.52 5.56 -2.12
C TYR A 82 -6.56 6.54 -2.64
N MET A 83 -6.90 7.58 -1.90
CA MET A 83 -7.82 8.65 -2.30
C MET A 83 -9.13 8.09 -2.90
N PRO A 84 -9.93 7.34 -2.13
CA PRO A 84 -11.27 6.95 -2.56
C PRO A 84 -12.06 8.20 -2.96
N GLU A 85 -12.84 8.09 -4.03
CA GLU A 85 -13.59 9.19 -4.62
C GLU A 85 -14.96 9.38 -3.96
N ARG A 86 -15.56 8.27 -3.51
CA ARG A 86 -16.94 8.21 -3.02
C ARG A 86 -17.01 7.95 -1.52
N VAL A 87 -16.20 7.02 -1.00
CA VAL A 87 -16.32 6.60 0.40
C VAL A 87 -15.36 7.29 1.35
N LYS A 88 -15.76 7.35 2.62
CA LYS A 88 -14.94 7.88 3.71
C LYS A 88 -14.96 6.94 4.91
N PRO A 89 -13.81 6.74 5.57
CA PRO A 89 -13.77 6.03 6.84
C PRO A 89 -14.48 6.86 7.93
N ALA A 90 -15.49 6.27 8.55
CA ALA A 90 -16.12 6.74 9.77
C ALA A 90 -15.19 6.58 10.98
N ASP A 91 -15.52 7.26 12.07
CA ASP A 91 -14.75 7.18 13.31
C ASP A 91 -14.65 5.73 13.81
N THR A 92 -13.41 5.30 14.04
CA THR A 92 -13.07 3.92 14.41
C THR A 92 -13.79 3.50 15.68
N ARG A 93 -13.78 4.35 16.71
CA ARG A 93 -14.32 3.99 18.03
C ARG A 93 -15.83 3.82 17.96
N SER A 94 -16.56 4.83 17.53
CA SER A 94 -18.02 4.77 17.39
C SER A 94 -18.48 3.61 16.51
N THR A 95 -17.74 3.29 15.44
CA THR A 95 -18.04 2.14 14.58
C THR A 95 -17.93 0.82 15.35
N ILE A 96 -16.86 0.60 16.10
CA ILE A 96 -16.68 -0.62 16.90
C ILE A 96 -17.84 -0.81 17.88
N TYR A 97 -18.21 0.23 18.62
CA TYR A 97 -19.31 0.14 19.60
C TYR A 97 -20.65 -0.11 18.92
N LYS A 98 -20.93 0.56 17.79
CA LYS A 98 -22.16 0.37 17.02
C LYS A 98 -22.32 -1.09 16.58
N TYR A 99 -21.32 -1.65 15.90
CA TYR A 99 -21.42 -3.00 15.37
C TYR A 99 -21.26 -4.07 16.44
N SER A 100 -20.51 -3.81 17.51
CA SER A 100 -20.47 -4.69 18.68
C SER A 100 -21.88 -4.90 19.24
N HIS A 101 -22.58 -3.79 19.53
CA HIS A 101 -23.93 -3.84 20.05
C HIS A 101 -24.91 -4.52 19.08
N LEU A 102 -24.86 -4.17 17.79
CA LEU A 102 -25.72 -4.77 16.76
C LEU A 102 -25.52 -6.29 16.66
N LEU A 103 -24.27 -6.75 16.60
CA LEU A 103 -23.95 -8.18 16.49
C LEU A 103 -24.40 -8.95 17.74
N ARG A 104 -24.23 -8.39 18.94
CA ARG A 104 -24.76 -8.99 20.17
C ARG A 104 -26.27 -9.10 20.16
N GLN A 105 -26.97 -8.04 19.74
CA GLN A 105 -28.44 -8.06 19.64
C GLN A 105 -28.95 -9.09 18.63
N GLN A 106 -28.17 -9.36 17.58
CA GLN A 106 -28.44 -10.39 16.58
C GLN A 106 -28.03 -11.81 17.04
N GLY A 107 -27.54 -11.96 18.28
CA GLY A 107 -27.23 -13.25 18.89
C GLY A 107 -25.81 -13.75 18.65
N ALA A 108 -24.84 -12.87 18.36
CA ALA A 108 -23.44 -13.25 18.29
C ALA A 108 -22.89 -13.62 19.69
N ASP A 109 -22.42 -14.86 19.83
CA ASP A 109 -21.76 -15.40 21.02
C ASP A 109 -20.34 -14.85 21.15
N LEU A 110 -19.60 -14.78 20.04
CA LEU A 110 -18.28 -14.16 19.95
C LEU A 110 -18.25 -13.03 18.93
N ILE A 111 -17.44 -12.00 19.18
CA ILE A 111 -17.23 -10.88 18.24
C ILE A 111 -15.76 -10.75 17.85
N PHE A 112 -15.51 -10.77 16.54
CA PHE A 112 -14.21 -10.57 15.92
C PHE A 112 -14.14 -9.20 15.26
N LEU A 113 -13.07 -8.47 15.56
CA LEU A 113 -12.68 -7.25 14.88
C LEU A 113 -11.46 -7.51 14.00
N LEU A 114 -11.62 -7.32 12.69
CA LEU A 114 -10.55 -7.39 11.70
C LEU A 114 -10.08 -5.98 11.33
N ALA A 115 -8.76 -5.73 11.22
CA ALA A 115 -8.25 -4.41 10.82
C ALA A 115 -6.90 -4.49 10.09
N ASP A 116 -6.56 -3.49 9.28
CA ASP A 116 -5.26 -3.36 8.58
C ASP A 116 -4.30 -2.33 9.23
N PHE A 117 -4.57 -2.02 10.49
CA PHE A 117 -3.89 -1.04 11.33
C PHE A 117 -3.99 -1.38 12.82
N GLN A 118 -3.15 -0.74 13.62
CA GLN A 118 -3.09 -0.95 15.07
C GLN A 118 -4.30 -0.29 15.75
N ILE A 119 -5.00 -1.05 16.60
CA ILE A 119 -6.15 -0.57 17.37
C ILE A 119 -5.65 -0.01 18.71
N LYS A 120 -5.60 1.33 18.84
CA LYS A 120 -5.03 2.04 20.00
C LYS A 120 -5.64 1.61 21.35
N ASP A 121 -6.95 1.40 21.38
CA ASP A 121 -7.70 1.08 22.61
C ASP A 121 -7.96 -0.43 22.77
N ALA A 122 -7.21 -1.29 22.07
CA ALA A 122 -7.43 -2.74 22.06
C ALA A 122 -7.55 -3.39 23.46
N PRO A 123 -6.67 -3.09 24.46
CA PRO A 123 -6.79 -3.69 25.79
C PRO A 123 -8.13 -3.40 26.46
N TYR A 124 -8.65 -2.18 26.30
CA TYR A 124 -9.94 -1.79 26.86
C TYR A 124 -11.08 -2.52 26.18
N LEU A 125 -11.08 -2.57 24.85
CA LEU A 125 -12.14 -3.23 24.05
C LEU A 125 -12.28 -4.72 24.41
N LEU A 126 -11.15 -5.39 24.62
CA LEU A 126 -11.08 -6.80 25.00
C LEU A 126 -11.50 -7.04 26.45
N THR A 127 -10.99 -6.23 27.39
CA THR A 127 -11.30 -6.35 28.83
C THR A 127 -12.78 -6.11 29.10
N GLN A 128 -13.38 -5.12 28.43
CA GLN A 128 -14.80 -4.78 28.57
C GLN A 128 -15.72 -5.66 27.72
N LYS A 129 -15.19 -6.67 27.02
CA LYS A 129 -15.96 -7.56 26.14
C LYS A 129 -16.79 -6.82 25.08
N ILE A 130 -16.32 -5.66 24.65
CA ILE A 130 -16.87 -4.94 23.49
C ILE A 130 -16.59 -5.78 22.24
N VAL A 131 -15.39 -6.35 22.14
CA VAL A 131 -15.05 -7.41 21.18
C VAL A 131 -14.32 -8.52 21.94
N ASP A 132 -14.35 -9.74 21.41
CA ASP A 132 -13.66 -10.87 22.04
C ASP A 132 -12.28 -11.12 21.43
N PHE A 133 -12.16 -10.85 20.14
CA PHE A 133 -10.96 -11.10 19.34
C PHE A 133 -10.66 -9.91 18.44
N ILE A 134 -9.37 -9.54 18.35
CA ILE A 134 -8.88 -8.54 17.42
C ILE A 134 -7.79 -9.18 16.57
N LEU A 135 -8.02 -9.26 15.25
CA LEU A 135 -7.05 -9.71 14.27
C LEU A 135 -6.62 -8.52 13.43
N ILE A 136 -5.34 -8.17 13.50
CA ILE A 136 -4.78 -7.11 12.68
C ILE A 136 -3.86 -7.68 11.61
N ASN A 137 -3.98 -7.20 10.38
CA ASN A 137 -2.97 -7.39 9.36
C ASN A 137 -1.80 -6.42 9.64
N GLY A 138 -0.79 -6.96 10.31
CA GLY A 138 0.43 -6.28 10.74
C GLY A 138 1.32 -5.87 9.58
N ARG A 139 2.16 -4.86 9.82
CA ARG A 139 3.15 -4.36 8.85
C ARG A 139 4.58 -4.72 9.24
N ASN A 140 4.75 -5.55 10.28
CA ASN A 140 6.04 -5.84 10.91
C ASN A 140 6.55 -7.22 10.51
N ILE A 141 7.66 -7.24 9.76
CA ILE A 141 8.24 -8.42 9.10
C ILE A 141 8.78 -9.49 10.10
N ILE A 142 8.73 -9.25 11.41
CA ILE A 142 9.62 -9.94 12.37
C ILE A 142 8.96 -11.14 13.07
N VAL A 143 7.63 -11.22 13.17
CA VAL A 143 6.95 -12.37 13.82
C VAL A 143 5.64 -12.69 13.07
N PRO A 144 5.42 -13.91 12.57
CA PRO A 144 4.23 -14.24 11.77
C PRO A 144 2.93 -14.08 12.57
N PHE A 145 3.00 -14.27 13.89
CA PHE A 145 1.87 -14.15 14.79
C PHE A 145 2.34 -13.79 16.20
N LYS A 146 1.95 -12.62 16.72
CA LYS A 146 2.19 -12.23 18.11
C LYS A 146 0.86 -11.85 18.74
N GLY A 147 0.55 -12.48 19.87
CA GLY A 147 -0.64 -12.11 20.64
C GLY A 147 -0.62 -12.60 22.07
N SER A 148 -1.21 -11.80 22.94
CA SER A 148 -1.69 -12.17 24.26
C SER A 148 -3.10 -11.60 24.40
N ASP A 149 -3.94 -12.24 25.21
CA ASP A 149 -5.28 -11.71 25.55
C ASP A 149 -6.20 -11.47 24.35
N ASN A 150 -6.18 -12.35 23.34
CA ASN A 150 -7.05 -12.33 22.14
C ASN A 150 -6.78 -11.16 21.15
N TYR A 151 -5.62 -10.52 21.25
CA TYR A 151 -5.12 -9.57 20.26
C TYR A 151 -4.03 -10.21 19.40
N TYR A 152 -4.17 -10.21 18.08
CA TYR A 152 -3.27 -10.95 17.20
C TYR A 152 -2.82 -10.14 16.00
N GLU A 153 -1.50 -10.02 15.82
CA GLU A 153 -0.89 -9.39 14.64
C GLU A 153 -0.44 -10.44 13.63
N LEU A 154 -1.12 -10.47 12.48
CA LEU A 154 -0.89 -11.34 11.33
C LEU A 154 0.08 -10.65 10.38
N ASN A 155 1.26 -11.22 10.14
CA ASN A 155 2.21 -10.61 9.19
C ASN A 155 2.31 -11.46 7.92
N ASP A 156 2.12 -10.81 6.76
CA ASP A 156 2.25 -11.45 5.45
C ASP A 156 3.72 -11.80 5.16
N LEU A 157 4.05 -13.08 5.30
CA LEU A 157 5.33 -13.65 4.87
C LEU A 157 5.20 -14.42 3.54
N GLY A 158 4.03 -14.41 2.90
CA GLY A 158 3.73 -15.11 1.64
C GLY A 158 3.82 -16.66 1.68
N SER A 159 4.46 -17.23 2.70
CA SER A 159 4.74 -18.67 2.85
C SER A 159 4.17 -19.25 4.14
N VAL A 160 3.34 -18.51 4.86
CA VAL A 160 2.80 -18.89 6.16
C VAL A 160 1.32 -18.58 6.22
N VAL A 161 0.53 -19.51 6.79
CA VAL A 161 -0.86 -19.27 7.22
C VAL A 161 -0.88 -19.12 8.73
N SER A 162 -1.52 -18.07 9.21
CA SER A 162 -1.81 -17.90 10.63
C SER A 162 -3.10 -18.63 10.98
N MET A 163 -3.05 -19.48 12.00
CA MET A 163 -4.18 -20.25 12.45
C MET A 163 -4.47 -19.95 13.92
N LEU A 164 -5.75 -19.71 14.23
CA LEU A 164 -6.26 -19.50 15.58
C LEU A 164 -7.28 -20.59 15.87
N ASP A 165 -6.88 -21.57 16.67
CA ASP A 165 -7.76 -22.63 17.17
C ASP A 165 -8.54 -22.10 18.37
N ILE A 166 -9.87 -22.20 18.33
CA ILE A 166 -10.75 -21.77 19.43
C ILE A 166 -11.60 -22.95 19.86
N THR A 167 -11.48 -23.33 21.13
CA THR A 167 -12.31 -24.39 21.72
C THR A 167 -13.42 -23.76 22.54
N LEU A 168 -14.66 -23.97 22.12
CA LEU A 168 -15.86 -23.53 22.83
C LEU A 168 -16.33 -24.64 23.77
N MET A 169 -16.55 -24.29 25.03
CA MET A 169 -17.00 -25.20 26.09
C MET A 169 -18.36 -24.74 26.61
N ASP A 170 -19.36 -25.60 26.51
CA ASP A 170 -20.69 -25.37 27.05
C ASP A 170 -20.70 -25.61 28.57
N ASN A 171 -21.13 -24.61 29.33
CA ASN A 171 -21.28 -24.67 30.79
C ASN A 171 -22.77 -24.54 31.19
N GLY A 172 -23.70 -24.95 30.32
CA GLY A 172 -25.14 -24.91 30.51
C GLY A 172 -25.73 -23.56 30.10
N ASN A 173 -25.82 -22.61 31.05
CA ASN A 173 -26.39 -21.27 30.79
C ASN A 173 -25.38 -20.25 30.27
N LYS A 174 -24.11 -20.64 30.16
CA LYS A 174 -23.00 -19.83 29.66
C LYS A 174 -22.07 -20.76 28.89
N PHE A 175 -21.26 -20.19 28.02
CA PHE A 175 -20.11 -20.89 27.46
C PHE A 175 -18.81 -20.19 27.87
N SER A 176 -17.72 -20.91 27.77
CA SER A 176 -16.36 -20.38 27.91
C SER A 176 -15.54 -20.81 26.70
N TRP A 177 -14.39 -20.16 26.49
CA TRP A 177 -13.49 -20.56 25.42
C TRP A 177 -12.04 -20.51 25.84
N THR A 178 -11.25 -21.37 25.22
CA THR A 178 -9.79 -21.28 25.17
C THR A 178 -9.37 -21.08 23.73
N ASN A 179 -8.16 -20.57 23.53
CA ASN A 179 -7.58 -20.47 22.20
C ASN A 179 -6.10 -20.79 22.22
N GLU A 180 -5.63 -21.22 21.06
CA GLU A 180 -4.22 -21.43 20.76
C GLU A 180 -3.96 -20.90 19.35
N ASN A 181 -2.77 -20.38 19.12
CA ASN A 181 -2.38 -19.86 17.83
C ASN A 181 -1.12 -20.53 17.31
N LYS A 182 -1.06 -20.72 15.99
CA LYS A 182 0.12 -21.25 15.31
C LYS A 182 0.34 -20.62 13.96
N ALA A 183 1.60 -20.51 13.58
CA ALA A 183 2.02 -20.15 12.24
C ALA A 183 2.34 -21.45 11.50
N ILE A 184 1.64 -21.71 10.39
CA ILE A 184 1.80 -22.92 9.58
C ILE A 184 2.60 -22.57 8.34
N SER A 185 3.74 -23.23 8.15
CA SER A 185 4.52 -23.11 6.91
C SER A 185 3.77 -23.78 5.76
N LEU A 186 3.48 -23.03 4.70
CA LEU A 186 2.85 -23.57 3.49
C LEU A 186 3.80 -24.47 2.70
N ALA A 187 5.11 -24.35 2.91
CA ALA A 187 6.12 -25.17 2.22
C ALA A 187 6.04 -26.67 2.57
N GLU A 188 5.32 -27.03 3.63
CA GLU A 188 5.12 -28.41 4.08
C GLU A 188 3.95 -29.10 3.38
N PHE A 189 3.15 -28.37 2.60
CA PHE A 189 1.95 -28.88 1.93
C PHE A 189 2.20 -28.98 0.42
N PRO A 190 1.74 -30.07 -0.23
CA PRO A 190 1.78 -30.16 -1.68
C PRO A 190 0.86 -29.12 -2.32
N GLU A 191 1.24 -28.62 -3.49
CA GLU A 191 0.39 -27.75 -4.29
C GLU A 191 -0.89 -28.47 -4.71
N ASP A 192 -2.03 -27.78 -4.62
CA ASP A 192 -3.29 -28.30 -5.17
C ASP A 192 -3.23 -28.31 -6.71
N HIS A 193 -3.44 -29.47 -7.32
CA HIS A 193 -3.32 -29.64 -8.76
C HIS A 193 -4.34 -28.81 -9.57
N GLN A 194 -5.55 -28.59 -9.06
CA GLN A 194 -6.56 -27.79 -9.75
C GLN A 194 -6.20 -26.30 -9.70
N VAL A 195 -5.80 -25.81 -8.53
CA VAL A 195 -5.33 -24.43 -8.36
C VAL A 195 -4.07 -24.18 -9.18
N ALA A 196 -3.11 -25.11 -9.18
CA ALA A 196 -1.91 -25.02 -10.00
C ALA A 196 -2.21 -24.98 -11.51
N ALA A 197 -3.20 -25.76 -11.97
CA ALA A 197 -3.64 -25.74 -13.37
C ALA A 197 -4.28 -24.40 -13.75
N LEU A 198 -5.09 -23.81 -12.87
CA LEU A 198 -5.67 -22.48 -13.08
C LEU A 198 -4.59 -21.40 -13.18
N ILE A 199 -3.65 -21.38 -12.23
CA ILE A 199 -2.50 -20.44 -12.24
C ILE A 199 -1.70 -20.62 -13.53
N THR A 200 -1.43 -21.86 -13.94
CA THR A 200 -0.67 -22.16 -15.14
C THR A 200 -1.39 -21.65 -16.40
N SER A 201 -2.69 -21.90 -16.52
CA SER A 201 -3.50 -21.43 -17.64
C SER A 201 -3.50 -19.90 -17.75
N ASP A 202 -3.77 -19.21 -16.64
CA ASP A 202 -3.79 -17.74 -16.60
C ASP A 202 -2.42 -17.14 -16.95
N LEU A 203 -1.35 -17.71 -16.38
CA LEU A 203 0.01 -17.29 -16.70
C LEU A 203 0.37 -17.56 -18.15
N GLN A 204 -0.02 -18.70 -18.74
CA GLN A 204 0.27 -19.01 -20.14
C GLN A 204 -0.30 -17.93 -21.08
N GLN A 205 -1.52 -17.45 -20.84
CA GLN A 205 -2.17 -16.43 -21.66
C GLN A 205 -1.40 -15.10 -21.69
N ILE A 206 -0.73 -14.73 -20.60
CA ILE A 206 -0.03 -13.44 -20.47
C ILE A 206 1.50 -13.57 -20.54
N SER A 207 2.02 -14.80 -20.41
CA SER A 207 3.46 -15.09 -20.28
C SER A 207 4.27 -14.60 -21.47
N GLY A 208 3.77 -14.76 -22.69
CA GLY A 208 4.46 -14.26 -23.89
C GLY A 208 4.74 -12.76 -23.81
N ILE A 209 3.77 -11.99 -23.30
CA ILE A 209 3.89 -10.54 -23.17
C ILE A 209 4.69 -10.15 -21.94
N LEU A 210 4.59 -10.89 -20.83
CA LEU A 210 5.35 -10.59 -19.59
C LEU A 210 6.83 -10.98 -19.71
N ASN A 211 7.14 -12.11 -20.34
CA ASN A 211 8.51 -12.65 -20.46
C ASN A 211 9.32 -12.00 -21.58
N THR A 212 8.73 -11.10 -22.35
CA THR A 212 9.46 -10.34 -23.37
C THR A 212 10.60 -9.58 -22.71
N VAL A 213 11.84 -9.94 -23.04
CA VAL A 213 13.04 -9.23 -22.61
C VAL A 213 13.07 -7.87 -23.29
N ILE A 214 13.16 -6.81 -22.50
CA ILE A 214 13.17 -5.43 -22.97
C ILE A 214 14.54 -4.76 -22.84
N GLY A 215 15.46 -5.34 -22.05
CA GLY A 215 16.81 -4.83 -21.91
C GLY A 215 17.62 -5.58 -20.85
N GLU A 216 18.74 -5.00 -20.44
CA GLU A 216 19.65 -5.53 -19.44
C GLU A 216 20.14 -4.42 -18.50
N THR A 217 20.29 -4.71 -17.21
CA THR A 217 20.93 -3.78 -16.27
C THR A 217 22.40 -4.11 -16.08
N LEU A 218 23.30 -3.15 -16.29
CA LEU A 218 24.75 -3.30 -16.10
C LEU A 218 25.18 -3.02 -14.65
N THR A 219 24.30 -2.44 -13.85
CA THR A 219 24.48 -2.20 -12.42
C THR A 219 23.44 -2.97 -11.62
N PRO A 220 23.73 -3.34 -10.36
CA PRO A 220 22.72 -3.98 -9.52
C PRO A 220 21.56 -3.02 -9.24
N ILE A 221 20.34 -3.57 -9.19
CA ILE A 221 19.13 -2.87 -8.79
C ILE A 221 18.61 -3.52 -7.51
N ASP A 222 18.27 -2.70 -6.51
CA ASP A 222 17.69 -3.15 -5.24
C ASP A 222 16.45 -2.32 -4.94
N THR A 223 15.27 -2.92 -5.11
CA THR A 223 13.96 -2.26 -4.93
C THR A 223 13.28 -2.67 -3.64
N ARG A 224 14.02 -3.25 -2.68
CA ARG A 224 13.47 -3.62 -1.37
C ARG A 224 12.83 -2.42 -0.68
N ARG A 225 11.71 -2.66 0.00
CA ARG A 225 10.87 -1.63 0.63
C ARG A 225 11.68 -0.64 1.48
N ASN A 226 12.61 -1.14 2.29
CA ASN A 226 13.45 -0.30 3.14
C ASN A 226 14.28 0.68 2.30
N ASN A 227 14.81 0.23 1.15
CA ASN A 227 15.73 1.02 0.34
C ASN A 227 15.00 2.10 -0.45
N VAL A 228 13.90 1.75 -1.11
CA VAL A 228 13.13 2.72 -1.90
C VAL A 228 12.36 3.72 -1.03
N ARG A 229 12.21 3.48 0.28
CA ARG A 229 11.45 4.36 1.19
C ARG A 229 12.27 5.09 2.26
N SER A 230 13.59 4.96 2.25
CA SER A 230 14.45 5.61 3.27
C SER A 230 15.71 6.28 2.75
N ARG A 231 16.11 6.00 1.51
CA ARG A 231 17.37 6.50 0.94
C ARG A 231 17.29 6.66 -0.56
N GLU A 232 18.27 7.37 -1.12
CA GLU A 232 18.47 7.44 -2.57
C GLU A 232 18.56 6.03 -3.18
N ASN A 233 17.91 5.83 -4.32
CA ASN A 233 17.89 4.55 -5.00
C ASN A 233 18.15 4.72 -6.50
N GLY A 234 19.07 3.92 -7.05
CA GLY A 234 19.50 4.06 -8.43
C GLY A 234 18.39 3.82 -9.46
N PHE A 235 17.51 2.83 -9.23
CA PHE A 235 16.38 2.57 -10.12
C PHE A 235 15.33 3.67 -10.02
N CYS A 236 15.06 4.19 -8.83
CA CYS A 236 14.16 5.33 -8.67
C CYS A 236 14.72 6.61 -9.32
N ASN A 237 16.03 6.84 -9.25
CA ASN A 237 16.70 7.92 -10.00
C ASN A 237 16.49 7.75 -11.50
N TYR A 238 16.65 6.53 -12.03
CA TYR A 238 16.42 6.22 -13.44
C TYR A 238 14.97 6.51 -13.87
N ILE A 239 13.98 6.14 -13.05
CA ILE A 239 12.57 6.46 -13.31
C ILE A 239 12.35 7.99 -13.34
N ALA A 240 12.86 8.71 -12.34
CA ALA A 240 12.75 10.17 -12.27
C ALA A 240 13.43 10.86 -13.47
N ASP A 241 14.60 10.37 -13.90
CA ASP A 241 15.30 10.84 -15.08
C ASP A 241 14.49 10.61 -16.37
N THR A 242 13.86 9.45 -16.48
CA THR A 242 13.04 9.07 -17.63
C THR A 242 11.90 10.07 -17.83
N ILE A 243 11.12 10.33 -16.79
CA ILE A 243 9.97 11.24 -16.90
C ILE A 243 10.39 12.71 -17.05
N ARG A 244 11.47 13.13 -16.39
CA ARG A 244 12.03 14.49 -16.55
C ARG A 244 12.48 14.73 -17.98
N THR A 245 13.20 13.76 -18.55
CA THR A 245 13.71 13.85 -19.93
C THR A 245 12.57 13.89 -20.94
N PHE A 246 11.57 13.02 -20.77
CA PHE A 246 10.41 12.96 -21.67
C PHE A 246 9.68 14.32 -21.73
N TYR A 247 9.40 14.92 -20.57
CA TYR A 247 8.69 16.20 -20.50
C TYR A 247 9.59 17.43 -20.65
N ARG A 248 10.91 17.24 -20.74
CA ARG A 248 11.93 18.31 -20.74
C ARG A 248 11.74 19.28 -19.55
N SER A 249 11.35 18.74 -18.41
CA SER A 249 11.12 19.51 -17.18
C SER A 249 12.44 19.85 -16.49
N ASP A 250 12.46 20.94 -15.73
CA ASP A 250 13.60 21.34 -14.91
C ASP A 250 13.94 20.23 -13.91
N ILE A 251 12.91 19.70 -13.27
CA ILE A 251 12.99 18.71 -12.19
C ILE A 251 11.98 17.58 -12.37
N ALA A 252 12.18 16.49 -11.63
CA ALA A 252 11.16 15.46 -11.45
C ALA A 252 11.14 14.93 -10.02
N LEU A 253 9.97 14.42 -9.62
CA LEU A 253 9.74 13.79 -8.32
C LEU A 253 8.80 12.59 -8.46
N ILE A 254 9.20 11.45 -7.93
CA ILE A 254 8.35 10.27 -7.69
C ILE A 254 8.44 9.86 -6.23
N ASN A 255 7.39 9.23 -5.69
CA ASN A 255 7.40 8.67 -4.35
C ASN A 255 7.89 7.21 -4.38
N GLY A 256 8.71 6.82 -3.40
CA GLY A 256 9.24 5.46 -3.26
C GLY A 256 8.16 4.38 -3.06
N GLY A 257 6.98 4.78 -2.59
CA GLY A 257 5.79 3.94 -2.46
C GLY A 257 5.30 3.39 -3.80
N GLY A 258 5.57 4.11 -4.90
CA GLY A 258 5.24 3.68 -6.26
C GLY A 258 6.05 2.47 -6.76
N VAL A 259 7.19 2.17 -6.12
CA VAL A 259 8.06 1.04 -6.48
C VAL A 259 7.79 -0.16 -5.57
N ARG A 260 7.42 -1.30 -6.17
CA ARG A 260 6.77 -2.43 -5.49
C ARG A 260 7.46 -3.78 -5.67
N GLY A 261 8.52 -3.89 -6.47
CA GLY A 261 9.11 -5.19 -6.79
C GLY A 261 9.75 -5.89 -5.59
N ASN A 262 10.18 -5.13 -4.56
CA ASN A 262 10.72 -5.63 -3.30
C ASN A 262 11.81 -6.72 -3.48
N ARG A 263 12.70 -6.53 -4.46
CA ARG A 263 13.67 -7.55 -4.87
C ARG A 263 14.99 -6.97 -5.33
N GLU A 264 15.91 -7.86 -5.67
CA GLU A 264 17.22 -7.51 -6.20
C GLU A 264 17.39 -8.07 -7.61
N TYR A 265 18.07 -7.31 -8.46
CA TYR A 265 18.56 -7.73 -9.78
C TYR A 265 20.08 -7.55 -9.79
N PRO A 266 20.86 -8.64 -9.89
CA PRO A 266 22.29 -8.56 -10.10
C PRO A 266 22.64 -7.81 -11.40
N ALA A 267 23.85 -7.23 -11.46
CA ALA A 267 24.39 -6.74 -12.73
C ALA A 267 24.42 -7.87 -13.78
N GLY A 268 24.09 -7.54 -15.03
CA GLY A 268 23.91 -8.48 -16.13
C GLY A 268 22.51 -9.09 -16.22
N SER A 269 21.60 -8.77 -15.28
CA SER A 269 20.23 -9.30 -15.32
C SER A 269 19.47 -8.79 -16.55
N LYS A 270 18.85 -9.70 -17.28
CA LYS A 270 17.84 -9.37 -18.30
C LYS A 270 16.59 -8.87 -17.60
N LEU A 271 16.05 -7.75 -18.09
CA LEU A 271 14.82 -7.16 -17.60
C LEU A 271 13.71 -7.52 -18.58
N THR A 272 12.61 -8.04 -18.04
CA THR A 272 11.41 -8.37 -18.83
C THR A 272 10.33 -7.29 -18.68
N ARG A 273 9.34 -7.30 -19.57
CA ARG A 273 8.17 -6.42 -19.44
C ARG A 273 7.43 -6.67 -18.12
N GLY A 274 7.35 -7.93 -17.68
CA GLY A 274 6.77 -8.33 -16.41
C GLY A 274 7.55 -7.84 -15.20
N ASP A 275 8.88 -7.75 -15.29
CA ASP A 275 9.70 -7.14 -14.25
C ASP A 275 9.34 -5.66 -14.06
N ILE A 276 9.25 -4.88 -15.13
CA ILE A 276 8.88 -3.46 -15.04
C ILE A 276 7.45 -3.28 -14.53
N HIS A 277 6.52 -4.11 -15.01
CA HIS A 277 5.14 -4.06 -14.51
C HIS A 277 5.06 -4.40 -13.02
N ARG A 278 5.82 -5.39 -12.54
CA ARG A 278 5.90 -5.74 -11.11
C ARG A 278 6.54 -4.62 -10.28
N GLU A 279 7.56 -3.97 -10.82
CA GLU A 279 8.26 -2.88 -10.13
C GLU A 279 7.40 -1.64 -9.98
N ILE A 280 6.60 -1.29 -10.98
CA ILE A 280 5.75 -0.09 -10.96
C ILE A 280 4.33 -0.45 -11.45
N PRO A 281 3.55 -1.18 -10.62
CA PRO A 281 2.30 -1.84 -11.04
C PRO A 281 1.11 -0.89 -11.12
N PHE A 282 1.22 0.31 -10.55
CA PHE A 282 0.11 1.25 -10.47
C PHE A 282 -0.21 1.87 -11.83
N ARG A 283 -1.50 2.17 -12.04
CA ARG A 283 -2.00 2.88 -13.23
C ARG A 283 -1.80 4.40 -13.11
N ASN A 284 -0.65 4.82 -12.59
CA ASN A 284 -0.30 6.24 -12.44
C ASN A 284 0.09 6.83 -13.79
N HIS A 285 -0.52 7.95 -14.16
CA HIS A 285 -0.12 8.76 -15.30
C HIS A 285 0.98 9.73 -14.92
N VAL A 286 1.88 9.99 -15.88
CA VAL A 286 2.91 11.02 -15.70
C VAL A 286 2.35 12.38 -16.13
N VAL A 287 2.46 13.36 -15.25
CA VAL A 287 1.98 14.73 -15.46
C VAL A 287 3.12 15.73 -15.36
N ASN A 288 2.98 16.87 -16.02
CA ASN A 288 3.93 17.98 -15.92
C ASN A 288 3.23 19.21 -15.34
N ILE A 289 3.80 19.78 -14.29
CA ILE A 289 3.22 20.90 -13.54
C ILE A 289 4.22 22.05 -13.40
N GLU A 290 3.70 23.24 -13.16
CA GLU A 290 4.45 24.39 -12.65
C GLU A 290 4.40 24.39 -11.13
N ILE A 291 5.57 24.51 -10.49
CA ILE A 291 5.72 24.51 -9.03
C ILE A 291 6.67 25.62 -8.60
N THR A 292 6.29 26.39 -7.58
CA THR A 292 7.20 27.39 -6.97
C THR A 292 8.23 26.73 -6.07
N GLY A 293 9.37 27.38 -5.83
CA GLY A 293 10.37 26.85 -4.90
C GLY A 293 9.82 26.61 -3.50
N ARG A 294 8.88 27.44 -3.03
CA ARG A 294 8.18 27.24 -1.76
C ARG A 294 7.34 25.95 -1.76
N GLN A 295 6.54 25.73 -2.80
CA GLN A 295 5.75 24.50 -2.94
C GLN A 295 6.62 23.25 -3.07
N LEU A 296 7.77 23.37 -3.76
CA LEU A 296 8.75 22.28 -3.86
C LEU A 296 9.35 21.94 -2.49
N LEU A 297 9.74 22.95 -1.70
CA LEU A 297 10.26 22.74 -0.35
C LEU A 297 9.25 22.04 0.54
N GLU A 298 7.99 22.50 0.52
CA GLU A 298 6.89 21.87 1.28
C GLU A 298 6.65 20.41 0.84
N SER A 299 6.71 20.14 -0.46
CA SER A 299 6.59 18.78 -1.02
C SER A 299 7.71 17.86 -0.51
N LEU A 300 8.94 18.35 -0.47
CA LEU A 300 10.10 17.60 0.03
C LEU A 300 10.00 17.35 1.54
N GLU A 301 9.54 18.34 2.31
CA GLU A 301 9.28 18.20 3.74
C GLU A 301 8.20 17.13 4.03
N ASN A 302 7.10 17.14 3.27
CA ASN A 302 6.10 16.08 3.34
C ASN A 302 6.73 14.72 3.00
N GLY A 303 7.45 14.62 1.89
CA GLY A 303 8.04 13.36 1.46
C GLY A 303 8.99 12.76 2.49
N LEU A 304 9.72 13.61 3.20
CA LEU A 304 10.66 13.18 4.24
C LEU A 304 9.99 12.96 5.60
N SER A 305 8.73 13.36 5.81
CA SER A 305 8.02 13.31 7.11
C SER A 305 7.79 11.90 7.66
N GLY A 306 7.67 10.89 6.79
CA GLY A 306 7.37 9.49 7.17
C GLY A 306 8.53 8.50 7.02
N ILE A 307 9.78 9.00 7.05
CA ILE A 307 10.98 8.18 6.80
C ILE A 307 11.19 7.09 7.87
N SER A 308 10.88 7.41 9.14
CA SER A 308 11.07 6.51 10.28
C SER A 308 10.13 5.30 10.22
N GLU A 309 8.95 5.48 9.65
CA GLU A 309 7.92 4.46 9.48
C GLU A 309 7.99 3.80 8.08
N LEU A 310 8.98 4.18 7.26
CA LEU A 310 9.14 3.74 5.87
C LEU A 310 7.84 3.92 5.06
N LYS A 311 7.18 5.07 5.23
CA LYS A 311 5.99 5.45 4.45
C LYS A 311 6.36 5.59 2.97
N GLY A 312 5.38 5.37 2.09
CA GLY A 312 5.59 5.44 0.64
C GLY A 312 6.08 6.81 0.14
N ARG A 313 5.80 7.86 0.91
CA ARG A 313 6.01 9.25 0.50
C ARG A 313 7.47 9.69 0.29
N PHE A 314 8.47 8.88 0.64
CA PHE A 314 9.88 9.24 0.44
C PHE A 314 10.17 9.70 -1.01
N PRO A 315 10.74 10.91 -1.23
CA PRO A 315 10.90 11.46 -2.56
C PRO A 315 12.18 10.97 -3.24
N HIS A 316 12.06 10.49 -4.47
CA HIS A 316 13.19 10.33 -5.39
C HIS A 316 13.11 11.42 -6.46
N VAL A 317 14.24 12.05 -6.73
CA VAL A 317 14.29 13.31 -7.48
C VAL A 317 15.20 13.23 -8.72
N SER A 318 14.97 14.12 -9.68
CA SER A 318 15.89 14.39 -10.79
C SER A 318 15.99 15.90 -11.03
N GLY A 319 17.14 16.37 -11.53
CA GLY A 319 17.41 17.80 -11.78
C GLY A 319 17.75 18.63 -10.53
N MET A 320 17.75 18.01 -9.35
CA MET A 320 18.03 18.66 -8.07
C MET A 320 18.81 17.76 -7.11
N THR A 321 19.38 18.36 -6.07
CA THR A 321 19.91 17.66 -4.89
C THR A 321 19.29 18.20 -3.62
N VAL A 322 19.04 17.31 -2.66
CA VAL A 322 18.38 17.57 -1.38
C VAL A 322 19.28 17.03 -0.26
N GLN A 323 19.66 17.91 0.65
CA GLN A 323 20.27 17.56 1.94
C GLN A 323 19.20 17.59 3.01
N TYR A 324 19.12 16.55 3.83
CA TYR A 324 18.10 16.44 4.87
C TYR A 324 18.63 15.79 6.15
N ASN A 325 18.04 16.14 7.29
CA ASN A 325 18.33 15.54 8.58
C ASN A 325 17.10 14.75 9.08
N PRO A 326 17.11 13.41 9.07
CA PRO A 326 15.98 12.62 9.56
C PRO A 326 15.75 12.75 11.07
N LYS A 327 16.74 13.24 11.85
CA LYS A 327 16.59 13.50 13.28
C LYS A 327 15.79 14.78 13.59
N ASN A 328 15.62 15.66 12.61
CA ASN A 328 14.78 16.84 12.81
C ASN A 328 13.29 16.43 12.85
N PRO A 329 12.43 17.20 13.53
CA PRO A 329 10.99 16.99 13.50
C PRO A 329 10.44 17.00 12.05
N PRO A 330 9.41 16.20 11.74
CA PRO A 330 8.69 16.29 10.47
C PRO A 330 8.31 17.75 10.13
N GLY A 331 8.50 18.16 8.87
CA GLY A 331 8.29 19.53 8.44
C GLY A 331 9.51 20.46 8.62
N ARG A 332 10.61 19.95 9.20
CA ARG A 332 11.90 20.66 9.34
C ARG A 332 13.10 19.78 8.99
N ARG A 333 12.89 18.77 8.14
CA ARG A 333 13.92 17.77 7.78
C ARG A 333 14.79 18.25 6.63
N VAL A 334 14.32 19.10 5.74
CA VAL A 334 15.10 19.61 4.62
C VAL A 334 16.09 20.67 5.14
N VAL A 335 17.38 20.46 4.85
CA VAL A 335 18.47 21.37 5.23
C VAL A 335 18.86 22.27 4.08
N LYS A 336 18.97 21.71 2.87
CA LYS A 336 19.37 22.45 1.67
C LYS A 336 18.82 21.78 0.43
N VAL A 337 18.34 22.59 -0.51
CA VAL A 337 17.96 22.15 -1.86
C VAL A 337 18.75 22.94 -2.88
N THR A 338 19.26 22.27 -3.91
CA THR A 338 19.82 22.92 -5.09
C THR A 338 19.18 22.38 -6.35
N VAL A 339 18.82 23.26 -7.29
CA VAL A 339 18.26 22.91 -8.60
C VAL A 339 19.27 23.34 -9.65
N ALA A 340 19.67 22.41 -10.53
CA ALA A 340 20.73 22.64 -11.52
C ALA A 340 22.01 23.29 -10.91
N GLY A 341 22.38 22.87 -9.70
CA GLY A 341 23.57 23.36 -8.97
C GLY A 341 23.42 24.72 -8.28
N LYS A 342 22.29 25.41 -8.44
CA LYS A 342 22.01 26.69 -7.76
C LYS A 342 21.12 26.47 -6.53
N PRO A 343 21.28 27.23 -5.44
CA PRO A 343 20.33 27.20 -4.31
C PRO A 343 18.89 27.36 -4.80
N LEU A 344 17.97 26.62 -4.18
CA LEU A 344 16.54 26.77 -4.43
C LEU A 344 16.10 28.20 -4.13
N ASP A 345 15.45 28.84 -5.11
CA ASP A 345 14.83 30.14 -4.94
C ASP A 345 13.34 29.93 -4.60
N PRO A 346 12.86 30.32 -3.41
CA PRO A 346 11.49 30.09 -2.98
C PRO A 346 10.43 30.72 -3.89
N GLU A 347 10.74 31.83 -4.55
CA GLU A 347 9.79 32.61 -5.35
C GLU A 347 9.84 32.23 -6.84
N LYS A 348 10.87 31.51 -7.27
CA LYS A 348 11.00 31.05 -8.65
C LYS A 348 10.07 29.87 -8.95
N SER A 349 9.44 29.90 -10.13
CA SER A 349 8.74 28.75 -10.70
C SER A 349 9.68 27.80 -11.44
N TYR A 350 9.39 26.50 -11.33
CA TYR A 350 10.06 25.40 -12.01
C TYR A 350 9.02 24.52 -12.69
N THR A 351 9.42 23.87 -13.78
CA THR A 351 8.64 22.79 -14.38
C THR A 351 9.00 21.46 -13.73
N MET A 352 8.00 20.68 -13.31
CA MET A 352 8.20 19.39 -12.64
C MET A 352 7.39 18.27 -13.28
N ALA A 353 8.09 17.23 -13.74
CA ALA A 353 7.46 15.96 -14.10
C ALA A 353 7.21 15.12 -12.85
N THR A 354 5.99 14.64 -12.67
CA THR A 354 5.58 13.83 -11.51
C THR A 354 4.39 12.92 -11.86
N LEU A 355 3.69 12.40 -10.87
CA LEU A 355 2.58 11.46 -11.03
C LEU A 355 1.25 12.13 -10.72
N ASP A 356 0.20 11.74 -11.45
CA ASP A 356 -1.19 12.12 -11.17
C ASP A 356 -1.59 11.81 -9.72
N TYR A 357 -1.17 10.66 -9.19
CA TYR A 357 -1.31 10.27 -7.78
C TYR A 357 -0.81 11.37 -6.83
N LEU A 358 0.37 11.93 -7.09
CA LEU A 358 0.98 12.96 -6.24
C LEU A 358 0.29 14.32 -6.42
N THR A 359 -0.05 14.71 -7.65
CA THR A 359 -0.83 15.93 -7.90
C THR A 359 -2.26 15.85 -7.38
N GLY A 360 -2.81 14.64 -7.25
CA GLY A 360 -4.07 14.36 -6.57
C GLY A 360 -3.99 14.46 -5.05
N GLY A 361 -2.80 14.73 -4.49
CA GLY A 361 -2.56 14.82 -3.04
C GLY A 361 -2.23 13.49 -2.37
N GLY A 362 -2.02 12.43 -3.15
CA GLY A 362 -1.61 11.12 -2.67
C GLY A 362 -0.33 11.20 -1.83
N ASP A 363 -0.17 10.27 -0.89
CA ASP A 363 0.96 10.22 0.04
C ASP A 363 1.14 11.50 0.90
N GLY A 364 0.12 12.36 0.98
CA GLY A 364 0.14 13.62 1.71
C GLY A 364 0.71 14.81 0.91
N TYR A 365 0.98 14.65 -0.39
CA TYR A 365 1.47 15.71 -1.27
C TYR A 365 0.37 16.74 -1.65
N SER A 366 -0.44 17.13 -0.67
CA SER A 366 -1.60 18.02 -0.83
C SER A 366 -1.27 19.36 -1.48
N VAL A 367 -0.08 19.90 -1.24
CA VAL A 367 0.43 21.13 -1.87
C VAL A 367 0.42 21.06 -3.40
N LEU A 368 0.60 19.86 -3.97
CA LEU A 368 0.64 19.65 -5.42
C LEU A 368 -0.73 19.77 -6.09
N LYS A 369 -1.84 19.66 -5.34
CA LYS A 369 -3.21 19.89 -5.87
C LYS A 369 -3.40 21.29 -6.43
N ASN A 370 -2.63 22.25 -5.91
CA ASN A 370 -2.74 23.66 -6.27
C ASN A 370 -1.75 24.05 -7.39
N CYS A 371 -0.96 23.12 -7.90
CA CYS A 371 -0.01 23.37 -8.97
C CYS A 371 -0.71 23.40 -10.32
N LYS A 372 -0.27 24.30 -11.19
CA LYS A 372 -0.83 24.43 -12.54
C LYS A 372 -0.31 23.30 -13.43
N HIS A 373 -1.22 22.54 -14.04
CA HIS A 373 -0.85 21.54 -15.05
C HIS A 373 -0.48 22.21 -16.37
N LEU A 374 0.71 21.89 -16.89
CA LEU A 374 1.28 22.50 -18.09
C LEU A 374 0.85 21.78 -19.39
N ALA A 375 0.37 20.55 -19.29
CA ALA A 375 -0.23 19.81 -20.39
C ALA A 375 -1.57 19.20 -19.96
N LYS A 376 -2.63 19.39 -20.77
CA LYS A 376 -3.88 18.62 -20.63
C LYS A 376 -3.63 17.24 -21.20
N VAL A 377 -3.27 16.30 -20.35
CA VAL A 377 -3.05 14.92 -20.81
C VAL A 377 -4.41 14.23 -20.96
N ARG A 378 -5.04 14.36 -22.14
CA ARG A 378 -6.13 13.45 -22.53
C ARG A 378 -5.49 12.12 -22.93
N GLY A 379 -5.70 11.07 -22.12
CA GLY A 379 -5.16 9.72 -22.39
C GLY A 379 -3.65 9.62 -22.16
N GLY A 380 -3.20 9.98 -20.96
CA GLY A 380 -1.77 9.89 -20.62
C GLY A 380 -1.24 8.48 -20.70
N ARG A 381 0.07 8.36 -20.91
CA ARG A 381 0.74 7.07 -20.78
C ARG A 381 1.00 6.78 -19.31
N LEU A 382 1.00 5.50 -18.96
CA LEU A 382 1.30 5.05 -17.61
C LEU A 382 2.81 5.14 -17.36
N LEU A 383 3.20 5.37 -16.10
CA LEU A 383 4.62 5.45 -15.69
C LEU A 383 5.44 4.26 -16.21
N TRP A 384 4.89 3.04 -16.10
CA TRP A 384 5.58 1.82 -16.51
C TRP A 384 5.84 1.76 -18.01
N GLU A 385 5.02 2.41 -18.83
CA GLU A 385 5.21 2.46 -20.27
C GLU A 385 6.38 3.37 -20.67
N TYR A 386 6.55 4.51 -19.97
CA TYR A 386 7.71 5.39 -20.18
C TYR A 386 9.01 4.67 -19.84
N VAL A 387 9.03 4.00 -18.69
CA VAL A 387 10.21 3.26 -18.22
C VAL A 387 10.51 2.08 -19.14
N ARG A 388 9.49 1.30 -19.53
CA ARG A 388 9.63 0.20 -20.51
C ARG A 388 10.26 0.70 -21.81
N ASP A 389 9.67 1.72 -22.43
CA ASP A 389 10.13 2.22 -23.74
C ASP A 389 11.55 2.75 -23.66
N ARG A 390 11.90 3.44 -22.56
CA ARG A 390 13.26 3.94 -22.36
C ARG A 390 14.28 2.80 -22.25
N ILE A 391 13.92 1.70 -21.57
CA ILE A 391 14.77 0.51 -21.49
C ILE A 391 14.90 -0.16 -22.86
N VAL A 392 13.80 -0.29 -23.61
CA VAL A 392 13.82 -0.85 -24.99
C VAL A 392 14.72 -0.04 -25.91
N GLU A 393 14.62 1.29 -25.85
CA GLU A 393 15.43 2.21 -26.67
C GLU A 393 16.92 2.10 -26.32
N GLN A 394 17.25 2.06 -25.02
CA GLN A 394 18.64 2.02 -24.55
C GLN A 394 19.27 0.62 -24.68
N LYS A 395 18.46 -0.44 -24.65
CA LYS A 395 18.83 -1.87 -24.58
C LYS A 395 19.60 -2.27 -23.32
N THR A 396 20.51 -1.43 -22.85
CA THR A 396 21.25 -1.57 -21.60
C THR A 396 21.07 -0.33 -20.74
N ILE A 397 20.88 -0.53 -19.44
CA ILE A 397 20.73 0.55 -18.46
C ILE A 397 21.79 0.44 -17.37
N SER A 398 22.12 1.54 -16.72
CA SER A 398 23.02 1.56 -15.56
C SER A 398 22.48 2.46 -14.45
N PRO A 399 21.33 2.11 -13.83
CA PRO A 399 20.77 2.88 -12.73
C PRO A 399 21.79 3.02 -11.60
N ARG A 400 21.96 4.23 -11.08
CA ARG A 400 22.97 4.54 -10.06
C ARG A 400 22.50 5.63 -9.11
N THR A 401 23.07 5.62 -7.91
CA THR A 401 23.04 6.79 -7.04
C THR A 401 24.13 7.77 -7.47
N ASP A 402 23.83 9.06 -7.44
CA ASP A 402 24.77 10.14 -7.77
C ASP A 402 24.69 11.30 -6.75
N GLY A 403 24.07 11.04 -5.60
CA GLY A 403 24.07 11.94 -4.45
C GLY A 403 22.93 12.97 -4.50
N ARG A 404 21.77 12.62 -5.05
CA ARG A 404 20.59 13.48 -5.09
C ARG A 404 19.95 13.62 -3.72
N MET A 405 19.98 12.58 -2.89
CA MET A 405 19.38 12.60 -1.55
C MET A 405 20.47 12.32 -0.51
N LYS A 406 20.91 13.34 0.22
CA LYS A 406 22.03 13.25 1.17
C LYS A 406 21.57 13.48 2.61
N ILE A 407 21.91 12.53 3.49
CA ILE A 407 21.72 12.73 4.93
C ILE A 407 22.77 13.73 5.43
N PHE A 408 22.31 14.74 6.17
CA PHE A 408 23.13 15.73 6.85
C PHE A 408 22.86 15.64 8.35
N ILE A 409 23.83 15.13 9.12
CA ILE A 409 23.77 15.09 10.58
C ILE A 409 24.74 16.17 11.08
N ASN A 410 24.21 17.22 11.70
CA ASN A 410 25.05 18.15 12.45
C ASN A 410 25.64 17.39 13.63
N ASN A 411 26.93 17.07 13.58
CA ASN A 411 27.70 16.66 14.75
C ASN A 411 27.91 17.91 15.61
N LYS A 412 26.86 18.35 16.31
CA LYS A 412 27.03 19.20 17.49
C LYS A 412 26.94 18.27 18.70
N SER A 413 28.13 17.87 19.13
CA SER A 413 28.45 17.35 20.47
C SER A 413 27.96 18.28 21.56
#